data_AF-A0A1I4CYV1-F1
#
_entry.id   AF-A0A1I4CYV1-F1
#
_cell.length_a   1.000
_cell.length_b   1.000
_cell.length_c   1.000
_cell.angle_alpha   90.00
_cell.angle_beta   90.00
_cell.angle_gamma   90.00
#
_symmetry.space_group_name_H-M   'P 1'
#
loop_
_entity.id
_entity.type
_entity.pdbx_description
1 polymer ?
#
loop_
_entity_poly.entity_id
_entity_poly.type
_entity_poly.pdbx_seq_one_letter_code
_entity_poly.pdbx_strand_id
1 'polypeptide(L)'
;MVLVQTVGLAEVAAVLAEPSRAAMCLALLDGRAWTVGELATAAEVGPSTASEHVTRLRESGFVTSAKQGRHSYVRLAGPRVAELIEHLAQHASHRPVRGLKESVRVRRLAFARTCYDHLAGRLGVALRDGMVRAGLVDLGDGLTLTGRGRDVLAELDVVVPSRGRRPLLRDCLDWTERRDHFGGAVPAALLARATAAGWVLRESHRAVRVCVAEPFVRLGVEPEVLA
;
A
#
# COMPACT_ATOMS: atom_id res chain seq x y z
N MET A 1 2.03 -10.72 -33.79
CA MET A 1 0.93 -11.09 -32.89
C MET A 1 1.50 -12.10 -31.90
N VAL A 2 1.84 -11.67 -30.68
CA VAL A 2 2.41 -12.58 -29.67
C VAL A 2 1.24 -13.37 -29.08
N LEU A 3 1.18 -14.66 -29.37
CA LEU A 3 0.27 -15.59 -28.68
C LEU A 3 0.72 -15.62 -27.21
N VAL A 4 -0.11 -15.10 -26.32
CA VAL A 4 0.14 -15.13 -24.88
C VAL A 4 -0.56 -16.35 -24.32
N GLN A 5 0.20 -17.37 -23.93
CA GLN A 5 -0.31 -18.49 -23.16
C GLN A 5 -0.66 -17.97 -21.76
N THR A 6 -1.85 -18.29 -21.25
CA THR A 6 -2.23 -17.94 -19.87
C THR A 6 -1.23 -18.60 -18.93
N VAL A 7 -0.42 -17.81 -18.22
CA VAL A 7 0.41 -18.30 -17.12
C VAL A 7 -0.54 -19.06 -16.19
N GLY A 8 -0.22 -20.32 -15.90
CA GLY A 8 -1.09 -21.15 -15.09
C GLY A 8 -1.24 -20.51 -13.70
N LEU A 9 -2.45 -20.50 -13.13
CA LEU A 9 -2.68 -20.00 -11.77
C LEU A 9 -1.69 -20.64 -10.77
N ALA A 10 -1.35 -21.92 -10.96
CA ALA A 10 -0.36 -22.65 -10.18
C ALA A 10 1.06 -22.05 -10.29
N GLU A 11 1.48 -21.57 -11.45
CA GLU A 11 2.80 -20.95 -11.65
C GLU A 11 2.87 -19.62 -10.89
N VAL A 12 1.84 -18.79 -11.01
CA VAL A 12 1.75 -17.52 -10.24
C VAL A 12 1.73 -17.81 -8.73
N ALA A 13 0.95 -18.79 -8.29
CA ALA A 13 0.89 -19.19 -6.90
C ALA A 13 2.23 -19.73 -6.39
N ALA A 14 2.95 -20.53 -7.19
CA ALA A 14 4.25 -21.10 -6.83
C ALA A 14 5.32 -20.01 -6.59
N VAL A 15 5.22 -18.87 -7.27
CA VAL A 15 6.09 -17.71 -7.00
C VAL A 15 5.88 -17.17 -5.59
N LEU A 16 4.66 -17.22 -5.04
CA LEU A 16 4.36 -16.74 -3.69
C LEU A 16 4.34 -17.85 -2.63
N ALA A 17 4.29 -19.12 -3.03
CA ALA A 17 4.33 -20.29 -2.14
C ALA A 17 5.73 -20.58 -1.56
N GLU A 18 6.49 -19.53 -1.25
CA GLU A 18 7.77 -19.61 -0.56
C GLU A 18 7.84 -18.46 0.47
N PRO A 19 8.11 -18.75 1.76
CA PRO A 19 8.03 -17.77 2.84
C PRO A 19 8.86 -16.50 2.64
N SER A 20 10.10 -16.61 2.18
CA SER A 20 11.00 -15.47 2.01
C SER A 20 10.56 -14.56 0.87
N ARG A 21 10.15 -15.12 -0.28
CA ARG A 21 9.54 -14.35 -1.38
C ARG A 21 8.25 -13.66 -0.95
N ALA A 22 7.39 -14.34 -0.20
CA ALA A 22 6.18 -13.74 0.34
C ALA A 22 6.50 -12.57 1.30
N ALA A 23 7.48 -12.74 2.19
CA ALA A 23 7.93 -11.68 3.11
C ALA A 23 8.52 -10.47 2.36
N MET A 24 9.34 -10.70 1.33
CA MET A 24 9.87 -9.63 0.46
C MET A 24 8.75 -8.88 -0.26
N CYS A 25 7.82 -9.60 -0.88
CA CYS A 25 6.64 -9.01 -1.54
C CYS A 25 5.81 -8.15 -0.57
N LEU A 26 5.58 -8.64 0.65
CA LEU A 26 4.87 -7.90 1.70
C LEU A 26 5.63 -6.65 2.15
N ALA A 27 6.96 -6.67 2.17
CA ALA A 27 7.78 -5.49 2.47
C ALA A 27 7.71 -4.43 1.36
N LEU A 28 7.79 -4.87 0.10
CA LEU A 28 7.72 -4.01 -1.09
C LEU A 28 6.34 -3.36 -1.31
N LEU A 29 5.29 -3.82 -0.60
CA LEU A 29 3.99 -3.14 -0.53
C LEU A 29 4.06 -1.77 0.17
N ASP A 30 5.23 -1.28 0.59
CA ASP A 30 5.37 0.15 0.91
C ASP A 30 5.62 1.00 -0.36
N GLY A 31 5.68 0.39 -1.54
CA GLY A 31 5.83 1.10 -2.80
C GLY A 31 7.19 1.82 -2.97
N ARG A 32 8.12 1.69 -2.02
CA ARG A 32 9.48 2.20 -2.14
C ARG A 32 10.37 1.18 -2.84
N ALA A 33 11.51 1.63 -3.33
CA ALA A 33 12.53 0.74 -3.85
C ALA A 33 13.46 0.29 -2.71
N TRP A 34 13.72 -1.00 -2.61
CA TRP A 34 14.53 -1.63 -1.57
C TRP A 34 15.80 -2.23 -2.18
N THR A 35 16.89 -2.22 -1.44
CA THR A 35 18.07 -3.01 -1.81
C THR A 35 17.85 -4.49 -1.52
N VAL A 36 18.60 -5.37 -2.20
CA VAL A 36 18.57 -6.81 -1.92
C VAL A 36 18.97 -7.12 -0.47
N GLY A 37 19.87 -6.32 0.12
CA GLY A 37 20.28 -6.46 1.51
C GLY A 37 19.14 -6.18 2.50
N GLU A 38 18.39 -5.10 2.28
CA GLU A 38 17.22 -4.78 3.13
C GLU A 38 16.13 -5.85 2.98
N LEU A 39 15.93 -6.39 1.78
CA LEU A 39 15.01 -7.52 1.55
C LEU A 39 15.50 -8.81 2.24
N ALA A 40 16.81 -9.05 2.28
CA ALA A 40 17.40 -10.17 3.02
C ALA A 40 17.08 -10.05 4.52
N THR A 41 17.26 -8.85 5.09
CA THR A 41 16.89 -8.58 6.48
C THR A 41 15.39 -8.75 6.72
N ALA A 42 14.54 -8.23 5.84
CA ALA A 42 13.08 -8.32 5.98
C ALA A 42 12.55 -9.76 5.88
N ALA A 43 13.23 -10.63 5.13
CA ALA A 43 12.88 -12.04 4.96
C ALA A 43 13.69 -12.99 5.84
N GLU A 44 14.56 -12.46 6.71
CA GLU A 44 15.39 -13.23 7.65
C GLU A 44 16.27 -14.29 6.97
N VAL A 45 16.85 -13.95 5.81
CA VAL A 45 17.73 -14.85 5.03
C VAL A 45 19.08 -14.24 4.71
N GLY A 46 20.04 -15.08 4.31
CA GLY A 46 21.36 -14.63 3.85
C GLY A 46 21.32 -13.88 2.50
N PRO A 47 22.33 -13.04 2.19
CA PRO A 47 22.36 -12.24 0.96
C PRO A 47 22.31 -13.04 -0.35
N SER A 48 22.93 -14.23 -0.39
CA SER A 48 22.91 -15.12 -1.56
C SER A 48 21.51 -15.65 -1.83
N THR A 49 20.84 -16.17 -0.81
CA THR A 49 19.44 -16.63 -0.86
C THR A 49 18.49 -15.51 -1.26
N ALA A 50 18.68 -14.30 -0.70
CA ALA A 50 17.88 -13.15 -1.09
C ALA A 50 18.05 -12.77 -2.57
N SER A 51 19.27 -12.83 -3.09
CA SER A 51 19.57 -12.55 -4.50
C SER A 51 18.91 -13.56 -5.44
N GLU A 52 18.87 -14.84 -5.06
CA GLU A 52 18.17 -15.88 -5.79
C GLU A 52 16.66 -15.63 -5.82
N HIS A 53 16.06 -15.34 -4.65
CA HIS A 53 14.63 -15.02 -4.56
C HIS A 53 14.23 -13.79 -5.37
N VAL A 54 15.02 -12.72 -5.32
CA VAL A 54 14.80 -11.51 -6.14
C VAL A 54 14.90 -11.84 -7.63
N THR A 55 15.84 -12.71 -8.03
CA THR A 55 15.97 -13.15 -9.42
C THR A 55 14.72 -13.90 -9.88
N ARG A 56 14.23 -14.86 -9.08
CA ARG A 56 12.99 -15.60 -9.35
C ARG A 56 11.77 -14.68 -9.43
N LEU A 57 11.63 -13.74 -8.50
CA LEU A 57 10.54 -12.75 -8.52
C LEU A 57 10.60 -11.87 -9.78
N ARG A 58 11.80 -11.50 -10.24
CA ARG A 58 11.99 -10.68 -11.43
C ARG A 58 11.65 -11.45 -12.71
N GLU A 59 12.16 -12.67 -12.83
CA GLU A 59 11.87 -13.57 -13.97
C GLU A 59 10.38 -13.87 -14.09
N SER A 60 9.67 -13.91 -12.96
CA SER A 60 8.22 -14.13 -12.90
C SER A 60 7.39 -12.84 -13.04
N GLY A 61 8.04 -11.69 -13.24
CA GLY A 61 7.36 -10.39 -13.43
C GLY A 61 6.74 -9.77 -12.18
N PHE A 62 7.07 -10.25 -10.98
CA PHE A 62 6.57 -9.68 -9.72
C PHE A 62 7.32 -8.41 -9.31
N VAL A 63 8.61 -8.33 -9.63
CA VAL A 63 9.45 -7.19 -9.29
C VAL A 63 10.22 -6.67 -10.49
N THR A 64 10.57 -5.39 -10.43
CA THR A 64 11.53 -4.77 -11.34
C THR A 64 12.74 -4.33 -10.54
N SER A 65 13.91 -4.30 -11.19
CA SER A 65 15.15 -3.85 -10.58
C SER A 65 15.81 -2.75 -11.41
N ALA A 66 16.23 -1.66 -10.77
CA ALA A 66 17.03 -0.60 -11.39
C ALA A 66 18.39 -0.52 -10.71
N LYS A 67 19.46 -0.42 -11.50
CA LYS A 67 20.81 -0.19 -10.96
C LYS A 67 21.03 1.30 -10.75
N GLN A 68 21.51 1.65 -9.56
CA GLN A 68 21.98 3.00 -9.26
C GLN A 68 23.29 2.88 -8.45
N GLY A 69 24.40 3.25 -9.10
CA GLY A 69 25.73 3.03 -8.56
C GLY A 69 26.03 1.54 -8.33
N ARG A 70 26.49 1.21 -7.12
CA ARG A 70 26.83 -0.18 -6.73
C ARG A 70 25.62 -1.00 -6.27
N HIS A 71 24.46 -0.37 -6.12
CA HIS A 71 23.27 -1.01 -5.58
C HIS A 71 22.23 -1.28 -6.67
N SER A 72 21.56 -2.41 -6.55
CA SER A 72 20.36 -2.75 -7.31
C SER A 72 19.15 -2.52 -6.43
N TYR A 73 18.27 -1.64 -6.87
CA TYR A 73 17.04 -1.28 -6.18
C TYR A 73 15.87 -2.04 -6.79
N VAL A 74 15.10 -2.72 -5.94
CA VAL A 74 14.01 -3.63 -6.28
C VAL A 74 12.70 -3.00 -5.85
N ARG A 75 11.68 -3.06 -6.71
CA ARG A 75 10.31 -2.63 -6.42
C ARG A 75 9.31 -3.60 -7.03
N LEU A 76 8.07 -3.61 -6.55
CA LEU A 76 6.99 -4.33 -7.25
C LEU A 76 6.89 -3.85 -8.71
N ALA A 77 6.60 -4.75 -9.62
CA ALA A 77 6.54 -4.44 -11.05
C ALA A 77 5.44 -3.42 -11.39
N GLY A 78 4.38 -3.36 -10.57
CA GLY A 78 3.37 -2.32 -10.64
C GLY A 78 2.13 -2.62 -9.80
N PRO A 79 1.08 -1.78 -9.92
CA PRO A 79 -0.12 -1.85 -9.08
C PRO A 79 -0.85 -3.21 -9.14
N ARG A 80 -0.88 -3.85 -10.32
CA ARG A 80 -1.54 -5.16 -10.49
C ARG A 80 -0.90 -6.27 -9.63
N VAL A 81 0.43 -6.22 -9.45
CA VAL A 81 1.13 -7.19 -8.59
C VAL A 81 0.87 -6.88 -7.13
N ALA A 82 0.86 -5.60 -6.75
CA ALA A 82 0.50 -5.18 -5.39
C ALA A 82 -0.90 -5.68 -5.01
N GLU A 83 -1.89 -5.45 -5.89
CA GLU A 83 -3.28 -5.92 -5.72
C GLU A 83 -3.37 -7.43 -5.53
N LEU A 84 -2.64 -8.22 -6.32
CA LEU A 84 -2.58 -9.67 -6.16
C LEU A 84 -2.05 -10.08 -4.78
N ILE A 85 -0.93 -9.48 -4.36
CA ILE A 85 -0.30 -9.80 -3.06
C ILE A 85 -1.25 -9.40 -1.91
N GLU A 86 -1.92 -8.25 -2.02
CA GLU A 86 -2.89 -7.77 -1.04
C GLU A 86 -4.09 -8.71 -0.92
N HIS A 87 -4.67 -9.14 -2.04
CA HIS A 87 -5.77 -10.10 -2.05
C HIS A 87 -5.37 -11.46 -1.46
N LEU A 88 -4.16 -11.95 -1.73
CA LEU A 88 -3.69 -13.20 -1.12
C LEU A 88 -3.44 -13.03 0.39
N ALA A 89 -2.87 -11.90 0.81
CA ALA A 89 -2.65 -11.61 2.22
C ALA A 89 -3.97 -11.52 3.01
N GLN A 90 -5.06 -11.06 2.42
CA GLN A 90 -6.41 -11.07 3.01
C GLN A 90 -6.89 -12.48 3.39
N HIS A 91 -6.43 -13.52 2.70
CA HIS A 91 -6.82 -14.91 2.96
C HIS A 91 -5.92 -15.61 3.98
N ALA A 92 -4.78 -15.01 4.35
CA ALA A 92 -3.87 -15.59 5.32
C ALA A 92 -4.48 -15.55 6.74
N SER A 93 -4.42 -16.66 7.45
CA SER A 93 -4.93 -16.76 8.82
C SER A 93 -4.08 -15.92 9.79
N HIS A 94 -4.74 -15.27 10.75
CA HIS A 94 -4.06 -14.47 11.77
C HIS A 94 -3.39 -15.40 12.78
N ARG A 95 -2.11 -15.18 13.08
CA ARG A 95 -1.43 -15.86 14.18
C ARG A 95 -1.47 -14.98 15.44
N PRO A 96 -1.64 -15.57 16.63
CA PRO A 96 -1.57 -14.82 17.88
C PRO A 96 -0.17 -14.25 18.08
N VAL A 97 -0.13 -12.95 18.39
CA VAL A 97 1.10 -12.20 18.65
C VAL A 97 1.72 -12.61 19.97
N ARG A 98 3.04 -12.79 20.03
CA ARG A 98 3.78 -13.16 21.24
C ARG A 98 4.72 -12.02 21.66
N GLY A 99 4.37 -11.35 22.75
CA GLY A 99 5.23 -10.35 23.41
C GLY A 99 4.94 -8.90 23.04
N LEU A 100 5.53 -7.99 23.81
CA LEU A 100 5.20 -6.56 23.80
C LEU A 100 5.63 -5.83 22.52
N LYS A 101 6.83 -6.12 21.99
CA LYS A 101 7.33 -5.45 20.78
C LYS A 101 6.46 -5.77 19.55
N GLU A 102 6.10 -7.04 19.39
CA GLU A 102 5.25 -7.50 18.30
C GLU A 102 3.82 -6.94 18.44
N SER A 103 3.28 -6.87 19.67
CA SER A 103 1.93 -6.32 19.89
C SER A 103 1.84 -4.83 19.58
N VAL A 104 2.87 -4.05 19.94
CA VAL A 104 2.97 -2.63 19.56
C VAL A 104 3.05 -2.49 18.04
N ARG A 105 3.87 -3.29 17.35
CA ARG A 105 3.96 -3.28 15.88
C ARG A 105 2.61 -3.57 15.23
N VAL A 106 1.92 -4.61 15.67
CA VAL A 106 0.59 -4.97 15.11
C VAL A 106 -0.43 -3.86 15.34
N ARG A 107 -0.45 -3.25 16.54
CA ARG A 107 -1.33 -2.11 16.82
C ARG A 107 -1.05 -0.91 15.91
N ARG A 108 0.23 -0.58 15.67
CA ARG A 108 0.61 0.50 14.74
C ARG A 108 0.14 0.21 13.32
N LEU A 109 0.35 -1.01 12.82
CA LEU A 109 -0.06 -1.41 11.47
C LEU A 109 -1.58 -1.47 11.29
N ALA A 110 -2.31 -1.86 12.34
CA ALA A 110 -3.76 -1.83 12.36
C ALA A 110 -4.28 -0.39 12.34
N PHE A 111 -3.63 0.51 13.08
CA PHE A 111 -4.00 1.91 13.11
C PHE A 111 -3.80 2.60 11.75
N ALA A 112 -2.57 2.65 11.26
CA ALA A 112 -2.24 3.32 10.01
C ALA A 112 -1.02 2.66 9.35
N ARG A 113 -1.17 2.36 8.07
CA ARG A 113 -0.10 1.77 7.24
C ARG A 113 -0.25 2.19 5.79
N THR A 114 0.72 1.81 4.98
CA THR A 114 0.60 1.81 3.52
C THR A 114 0.14 0.44 3.02
N CYS A 115 -0.80 0.44 2.09
CA CYS A 115 -1.24 -0.71 1.30
C CYS A 115 -0.83 -0.43 -0.14
N TYR A 116 0.45 -0.65 -0.45
CA TYR A 116 1.12 -0.07 -1.63
C TYR A 116 1.35 1.44 -1.52
N ASP A 117 0.59 2.24 -2.26
CA ASP A 117 0.80 3.67 -2.40
C ASP A 117 -0.31 4.53 -1.81
N HIS A 118 -1.16 3.95 -0.97
CA HIS A 118 -2.24 4.66 -0.29
C HIS A 118 -2.35 4.26 1.18
N LEU A 119 -3.07 5.08 1.96
CA LEU A 119 -3.29 4.86 3.40
C LEU A 119 -4.30 3.74 3.63
N ALA A 120 -4.00 2.89 4.60
CA ALA A 120 -4.82 1.76 5.03
C ALA A 120 -4.76 1.62 6.56
N GLY A 121 -5.41 0.58 7.08
CA GLY A 121 -5.74 0.45 8.49
C GLY A 121 -6.94 1.31 8.85
N ARG A 122 -7.18 1.46 10.15
CA ARG A 122 -8.27 2.28 10.69
C ARG A 122 -8.28 3.71 10.12
N LEU A 123 -7.11 4.33 9.96
CA LEU A 123 -6.99 5.66 9.35
C LEU A 123 -7.46 5.68 7.88
N GLY A 124 -7.09 4.68 7.09
CA GLY A 124 -7.49 4.61 5.68
C GLY A 124 -9.01 4.42 5.52
N VAL A 125 -9.61 3.59 6.38
CA VAL A 125 -11.07 3.39 6.41
C VAL A 125 -11.78 4.65 6.89
N ALA A 126 -11.31 5.28 7.98
CA ALA A 126 -11.90 6.51 8.50
C ALA A 126 -11.80 7.67 7.51
N LEU A 127 -10.72 7.74 6.73
CA LEU A 127 -10.58 8.68 5.62
C LEU A 127 -11.63 8.44 4.53
N ARG A 128 -11.85 7.18 4.16
CA ARG A 128 -12.90 6.82 3.20
C ARG A 128 -14.27 7.26 3.68
N ASP A 129 -14.64 6.82 4.87
CA ASP A 129 -15.94 7.12 5.49
C ASP A 129 -16.14 8.63 5.65
N GLY A 130 -15.09 9.33 6.07
CA GLY A 130 -15.08 10.78 6.26
C GLY A 130 -15.33 11.54 4.98
N MET A 131 -14.59 11.22 3.90
CA MET A 131 -14.75 11.88 2.61
C MET A 131 -16.12 11.62 2.00
N VAL A 132 -16.68 10.42 2.17
CA VAL A 132 -18.05 10.09 1.73
C VAL A 132 -19.07 10.91 2.51
N ARG A 133 -19.01 10.86 3.84
CA ARG A 133 -19.94 11.57 4.74
C ARG A 133 -19.89 13.09 4.56
N ALA A 134 -18.71 13.66 4.27
CA ALA A 134 -18.53 15.08 4.01
C ALA A 134 -18.92 15.51 2.58
N GLY A 135 -19.39 14.57 1.73
CA GLY A 135 -19.78 14.84 0.35
C GLY A 135 -18.60 15.17 -0.58
N LEU A 136 -17.38 14.78 -0.19
CA LEU A 136 -16.17 14.92 -1.02
C LEU A 136 -16.06 13.79 -2.05
N VAL A 137 -16.63 12.63 -1.72
CA VAL A 137 -16.76 11.48 -2.60
C VAL A 137 -18.22 11.05 -2.61
N ASP A 138 -18.76 10.81 -3.80
CA ASP A 138 -20.08 10.25 -4.01
C ASP A 138 -19.99 8.75 -4.29
N LEU A 139 -20.99 8.00 -3.83
CA LEU A 139 -21.18 6.57 -4.05
C LEU A 139 -22.35 6.25 -4.98
N GLY A 140 -23.15 7.25 -5.39
CA GLY A 140 -24.39 7.05 -6.17
C GLY A 140 -24.17 6.35 -7.51
N ASP A 141 -23.30 6.91 -8.37
CA ASP A 141 -22.93 6.35 -9.68
C ASP A 141 -21.60 5.57 -9.63
N GLY A 142 -21.27 5.03 -8.44
CA GLY A 142 -19.95 4.50 -8.13
C GLY A 142 -19.02 5.55 -7.53
N LEU A 143 -17.79 5.13 -7.24
CA LEU A 143 -16.83 5.88 -6.43
C LEU A 143 -16.28 7.13 -7.15
N THR A 144 -16.92 8.27 -6.96
CA THR A 144 -16.68 9.49 -7.75
C THR A 144 -16.21 10.65 -6.88
N LEU A 145 -15.11 11.31 -7.26
CA LEU A 145 -14.64 12.52 -6.60
C LEU A 145 -15.51 13.73 -7.02
N THR A 146 -16.18 14.37 -6.06
CA THR A 146 -17.09 15.50 -6.30
C THR A 146 -16.33 16.79 -6.60
N GLY A 147 -17.03 17.83 -7.09
CA GLY A 147 -16.45 19.17 -7.25
C GLY A 147 -15.89 19.71 -5.93
N ARG A 148 -16.69 19.64 -4.86
CA ARG A 148 -16.26 19.98 -3.50
C ARG A 148 -15.04 19.19 -3.05
N GLY A 149 -14.99 17.89 -3.35
CA GLY A 149 -13.84 17.05 -3.06
C GLY A 149 -12.56 17.53 -3.76
N ARG A 150 -12.66 17.99 -5.02
CA ARG A 150 -11.54 18.58 -5.75
C ARG A 150 -11.08 19.89 -5.11
N ASP A 151 -12.01 20.74 -4.70
CA ASP A 151 -11.69 22.03 -4.07
C ASP A 151 -10.94 21.82 -2.74
N VAL A 152 -11.46 20.95 -1.86
CA VAL A 152 -10.79 20.62 -0.59
C VAL A 152 -9.41 20.00 -0.81
N LEU A 153 -9.26 19.10 -1.78
CA LEU A 153 -7.96 18.53 -2.14
C LEU A 153 -7.00 19.59 -2.68
N ALA A 154 -7.47 20.53 -3.49
CA ALA A 154 -6.66 21.62 -4.02
C ALA A 154 -6.18 22.57 -2.91
N GLU A 155 -7.04 22.91 -1.95
CA GLU A 155 -6.67 23.71 -0.78
C GLU A 155 -5.65 23.03 0.14
N LEU A 156 -5.54 21.70 0.06
CA LEU A 156 -4.55 20.89 0.75
C LEU A 156 -3.28 20.63 -0.09
N ASP A 157 -3.18 21.26 -1.26
CA ASP A 157 -2.17 21.05 -2.31
C ASP A 157 -2.04 19.58 -2.77
N VAL A 158 -3.14 18.83 -2.75
CA VAL A 158 -3.21 17.48 -3.33
C VAL A 158 -3.56 17.60 -4.81
N VAL A 159 -2.56 17.41 -5.67
CA VAL A 159 -2.74 17.46 -7.12
C VAL A 159 -3.51 16.23 -7.59
N VAL A 160 -4.77 16.42 -7.98
CA VAL A 160 -5.60 15.36 -8.56
C VAL A 160 -5.16 15.09 -10.01
N PRO A 161 -4.74 13.86 -10.35
CA PRO A 161 -4.36 13.54 -11.72
C PRO A 161 -5.54 13.70 -12.68
N SER A 162 -5.34 14.38 -13.80
CA SER A 162 -6.41 14.73 -14.74
C SER A 162 -6.69 13.65 -15.80
N ARG A 163 -5.72 12.78 -16.09
CA ARG A 163 -5.80 11.72 -17.12
C ARG A 163 -4.92 10.52 -16.77
N GLY A 164 -5.38 9.32 -17.12
CA GLY A 164 -4.58 8.10 -17.01
C GLY A 164 -5.42 6.83 -17.12
N ARG A 165 -4.75 5.68 -17.35
CA ARG A 165 -5.41 4.36 -17.31
C ARG A 165 -5.79 3.92 -15.89
N ARG A 166 -5.20 4.53 -14.87
CA ARG A 166 -5.45 4.23 -13.46
C ARG A 166 -6.72 4.98 -13.00
N PRO A 167 -7.70 4.31 -12.37
CA PRO A 167 -8.89 4.98 -11.84
C PRO A 167 -8.50 6.00 -10.76
N LEU A 168 -9.27 7.09 -10.65
CA LEU A 168 -9.05 8.12 -9.62
C LEU A 168 -9.26 7.55 -8.22
N LEU A 169 -10.37 6.83 -8.05
CA LEU A 169 -10.75 6.14 -6.83
C LEU A 169 -11.16 4.71 -7.20
N ARG A 170 -10.82 3.76 -6.34
CA ARG A 170 -11.41 2.41 -6.30
C ARG A 170 -11.52 1.98 -4.85
N ASP A 171 -12.43 1.06 -4.57
CA ASP A 171 -12.43 0.38 -3.28
C ASP A 171 -11.23 -0.58 -3.19
N CYS A 172 -10.66 -0.64 -2.00
CA CYS A 172 -9.59 -1.56 -1.66
C CYS A 172 -9.85 -2.08 -0.24
N LEU A 173 -10.07 -3.38 -0.13
CA LEU A 173 -10.50 -4.01 1.11
C LEU A 173 -9.36 -4.05 2.12
N ASP A 174 -9.59 -3.43 3.29
CA ASP A 174 -8.70 -3.55 4.43
C ASP A 174 -8.95 -4.90 5.14
N TRP A 175 -7.94 -5.75 5.23
CA TRP A 175 -8.09 -7.05 5.89
C TRP A 175 -8.16 -6.95 7.42
N THR A 176 -7.52 -5.94 8.02
CA THR A 176 -7.53 -5.75 9.48
C THR A 176 -8.88 -5.22 9.95
N GLU A 177 -9.47 -4.30 9.18
CA GLU A 177 -10.75 -3.67 9.54
C GLU A 177 -11.95 -4.37 8.87
N ARG A 178 -11.72 -5.22 7.86
CA ARG A 178 -12.74 -5.88 7.00
C ARG A 178 -13.69 -4.87 6.36
N ARG A 179 -13.17 -3.70 5.99
CA ARG A 179 -13.90 -2.58 5.41
C ARG A 179 -13.06 -1.94 4.30
N ASP A 180 -13.71 -1.32 3.34
CA ASP A 180 -12.98 -0.67 2.25
C ASP A 180 -12.27 0.61 2.73
N HIS A 181 -11.06 0.83 2.22
CA HIS A 181 -10.41 2.14 2.14
C HIS A 181 -10.28 2.53 0.66
N PHE A 182 -9.80 3.75 0.39
CA PHE A 182 -9.58 4.16 -0.99
C PHE A 182 -8.25 3.66 -1.55
N GLY A 183 -8.30 3.04 -2.73
CA GLY A 183 -7.18 2.91 -3.66
C GLY A 183 -7.37 3.81 -4.88
N GLY A 184 -6.37 3.86 -5.78
CA GLY A 184 -6.45 4.67 -7.01
C GLY A 184 -5.48 5.84 -7.04
N ALA A 185 -5.63 6.73 -8.01
CA ALA A 185 -4.71 7.83 -8.25
C ALA A 185 -4.82 8.96 -7.21
N VAL A 186 -6.02 9.25 -6.69
CA VAL A 186 -6.25 10.28 -5.66
C VAL A 186 -5.65 9.88 -4.31
N PRO A 187 -5.86 8.66 -3.78
CA PRO A 187 -5.24 8.25 -2.52
C PRO A 187 -3.72 8.18 -2.61
N ALA A 188 -3.17 7.88 -3.79
CA ALA A 188 -1.74 7.93 -4.04
C ALA A 188 -1.18 9.35 -4.00
N ALA A 189 -1.85 10.30 -4.65
CA ALA A 189 -1.48 11.71 -4.57
C ALA A 189 -1.60 12.25 -3.13
N LEU A 190 -2.63 11.84 -2.40
CA LEU A 190 -2.84 12.20 -1.01
C LEU A 190 -1.74 11.66 -0.09
N LEU A 191 -1.36 10.39 -0.20
CA LEU A 191 -0.24 9.84 0.58
C LEU A 191 1.07 10.56 0.26
N ALA A 192 1.33 10.82 -1.02
CA ALA A 192 2.53 11.54 -1.45
C ALA A 192 2.58 12.95 -0.83
N ARG A 193 1.46 13.69 -0.91
CA ARG A 193 1.33 15.02 -0.29
C ARG A 193 1.46 14.94 1.23
N ALA A 194 0.75 14.03 1.89
CA ALA A 194 0.79 13.85 3.34
C ALA A 194 2.20 13.55 3.86
N THR A 195 2.96 12.76 3.10
CA THR A 195 4.37 12.47 3.44
C THR A 195 5.25 13.70 3.22
N ALA A 196 5.14 14.36 2.06
CA ALA A 196 5.95 15.54 1.73
C ALA A 196 5.67 16.73 2.65
N ALA A 197 4.43 16.89 3.10
CA ALA A 197 3.98 17.93 4.02
C ALA A 197 4.26 17.62 5.50
N GLY A 198 4.74 16.41 5.81
CA GLY A 198 4.94 15.97 7.18
C GLY A 198 3.65 15.73 7.97
N TRP A 199 2.49 15.57 7.32
CA TRP A 199 1.26 15.16 8.01
C TRP A 199 1.38 13.74 8.55
N VAL A 200 2.14 12.91 7.85
CA VAL A 200 2.47 11.56 8.28
C VAL A 200 3.95 11.26 8.12
N LEU A 201 4.47 10.41 9.01
CA LEU A 201 5.79 9.81 8.90
C LEU A 201 5.65 8.34 8.52
N ARG A 202 6.35 7.92 7.47
CA ARG A 202 6.43 6.50 7.07
C ARG A 202 7.52 5.82 7.88
N GLU A 203 7.13 4.81 8.66
CA GLU A 203 8.01 4.02 9.52
C GLU A 203 8.40 2.69 8.84
N SER A 204 9.09 1.82 9.58
CA SER A 204 9.43 0.48 9.11
C SER A 204 8.19 -0.40 8.92
N HIS A 205 8.33 -1.46 8.12
CA HIS A 205 7.26 -2.44 7.87
C HIS A 205 5.94 -1.81 7.39
N ARG A 206 6.01 -0.71 6.65
CA ARG A 206 4.87 0.01 6.07
C ARG A 206 4.00 0.76 7.07
N ALA A 207 4.33 0.78 8.36
CA ALA A 207 3.58 1.54 9.34
C ALA A 207 3.64 3.04 9.03
N VAL A 208 2.58 3.76 9.36
CA VAL A 208 2.48 5.19 9.17
C VAL A 208 2.08 5.82 10.49
N ARG A 209 2.77 6.89 10.89
CA ARG A 209 2.44 7.65 12.09
C ARG A 209 1.90 9.01 11.70
N VAL A 210 0.72 9.36 12.21
CA VAL A 210 0.15 10.69 12.05
C VAL A 210 0.96 11.68 12.88
N CYS A 211 1.37 12.78 12.27
CA CYS A 211 2.12 13.86 12.88
C CYS A 211 1.29 15.15 12.95
N VAL A 212 0.42 15.37 11.96
CA VAL A 212 -0.52 16.51 11.90
C VAL A 212 -1.90 15.98 11.55
N ALA A 213 -2.88 16.23 12.42
CA ALA A 213 -4.25 15.72 12.29
C ALA A 213 -5.16 16.59 11.42
N GLU A 214 -4.94 17.92 11.42
CA GLU A 214 -5.85 18.91 10.82
C GLU A 214 -6.20 18.63 9.34
N PRO A 215 -5.27 18.26 8.44
CA PRO A 215 -5.60 17.89 7.07
C PRO A 215 -6.57 16.71 6.96
N PHE A 216 -6.45 15.71 7.84
CA PHE A 216 -7.36 14.56 7.87
C PHE A 216 -8.75 14.94 8.35
N VAL A 217 -8.84 15.86 9.33
CA VAL A 217 -10.13 16.42 9.77
C VAL A 217 -10.81 17.19 8.64
N ARG A 218 -10.07 17.96 7.84
CA ARG A 218 -10.60 18.64 6.64
C ARG A 218 -11.13 17.66 5.59
N LEU A 219 -10.57 16.46 5.52
CA LEU A 219 -11.03 15.35 4.69
C LEU A 219 -12.18 14.54 5.32
N GLY A 220 -12.67 14.96 6.50
CA GLY A 220 -13.80 14.34 7.19
C GLY A 220 -13.42 13.20 8.13
N VAL A 221 -12.14 13.00 8.47
CA VAL A 221 -11.77 12.04 9.53
C VAL A 221 -12.18 12.60 10.89
N GLU A 222 -12.88 11.80 11.69
CA GLU A 222 -13.28 12.20 13.03
C GLU A 222 -12.04 12.35 13.95
N PRO A 223 -11.92 13.44 14.74
CA PRO A 223 -10.76 13.67 15.60
C PRO A 223 -10.44 12.54 16.57
N GLU A 224 -11.45 11.80 17.04
CA GLU A 224 -11.30 10.67 17.97
C GLU A 224 -10.52 9.51 17.34
N VAL A 225 -10.54 9.39 16.02
CA VAL A 225 -9.73 8.39 15.31
C VAL A 225 -8.26 8.80 15.28
N LEU A 226 -7.94 10.09 15.41
CA LEU A 226 -6.57 10.61 15.28
C LEU A 226 -5.83 10.72 16.62
N ALA A 227 -6.51 10.43 17.74
CA ALA A 227 -6.02 10.53 19.11
C ALA A 227 -5.18 9.31 19.57
#